data_AF-A0A661UX68-F1
#
_entry.id   AF-A0A661UX68-F1
#
_cell.length_a   1.000
_cell.length_b   1.000
_cell.length_c   1.000
_cell.angle_alpha   90.00
_cell.angle_beta   90.00
_cell.angle_gamma   90.00
#
_symmetry.space_group_name_H-M   'P 1'
#
loop_
_entity.id
_entity.type
_entity.pdbx_description
1 polymer ?
#
loop_
_entity_poly.entity_id
_entity_poly.type
_entity_poly.pdbx_seq_one_letter_code
_entity_poly.pdbx_strand_id
1 'polypeptide(L)'
;MITKKEMQKAAEFIRKNVAADDFNFSINGSEDLLTRFAQNGITQHISGNKLNVNLNVAFDNKNGAASGNNLDEGSLKYLIKTAQGMAKLNQPDPEFVGSESAHKLPDVNNYAKNTADLTVEKIVDDILTCVKNAESKGAKLSGISQKHVYDTFLITKNGFEGFDRSTNFSHSMTMKKEGVETKVSRSVKDHANFSMTKMIEQLNSQFDSLNNPVQIEKGKIPVILRPAAVLNWL
;
A
#
# COMPACT_ATOMS: atom_id res chain seq x y z
N MET A 1 4.67 13.59 -7.97
CA MET A 1 4.57 12.25 -8.56
C MET A 1 5.54 12.15 -9.72
N ILE A 2 6.33 11.07 -9.77
CA ILE A 2 7.22 10.79 -10.89
C ILE A 2 6.39 10.40 -12.13
N THR A 3 6.80 10.85 -13.30
CA THR A 3 6.09 10.54 -14.55
C THR A 3 6.55 9.21 -15.15
N LYS A 4 5.65 8.54 -15.89
CA LYS A 4 6.01 7.36 -16.70
C LYS A 4 7.22 7.63 -17.61
N LYS A 5 7.32 8.83 -18.17
CA LYS A 5 8.44 9.23 -19.05
C LYS A 5 9.77 9.26 -18.30
N GLU A 6 9.80 9.75 -17.07
CA GLU A 6 11.02 9.73 -16.24
C GLU A 6 11.41 8.30 -15.87
N MET A 7 10.45 7.43 -15.55
CA MET A 7 10.70 6.01 -15.31
C MET A 7 11.28 5.32 -16.55
N GLN A 8 10.72 5.57 -17.73
CA GLN A 8 11.22 5.05 -19.01
C GLN A 8 12.64 5.52 -19.30
N LYS A 9 12.94 6.80 -19.06
CA LYS A 9 14.30 7.34 -19.23
C LYS A 9 15.31 6.64 -18.32
N ALA A 10 14.96 6.38 -17.06
CA ALA A 10 15.82 5.62 -16.14
C ALA A 10 15.98 4.17 -16.59
N ALA A 11 14.90 3.53 -17.04
CA ALA A 11 14.94 2.17 -17.57
C ALA A 11 15.84 2.04 -18.81
N GLU A 12 15.78 2.99 -19.74
CA GLU A 12 16.69 3.07 -20.88
C GLU A 12 18.15 3.26 -20.45
N PHE A 13 18.40 4.06 -19.41
CA PHE A 13 19.73 4.22 -18.85
C PHE A 13 20.26 2.89 -18.30
N ILE A 14 19.45 2.16 -17.52
CA ILE A 14 19.79 0.83 -16.99
C ILE A 14 20.11 -0.14 -18.14
N ARG A 15 19.25 -0.25 -19.15
CA ARG A 15 19.46 -1.13 -20.32
C ARG A 15 20.80 -0.88 -21.03
N LYS A 16 21.21 0.38 -21.14
CA LYS A 16 22.44 0.78 -21.83
C LYS A 16 23.70 0.54 -21.00
N ASN A 17 23.60 0.59 -19.66
CA ASN A 17 24.77 0.66 -18.78
C ASN A 17 24.97 -0.58 -17.89
N VAL A 18 23.95 -1.43 -17.69
CA VAL A 18 24.12 -2.69 -16.96
C VAL A 18 24.77 -3.73 -17.87
N ALA A 19 25.98 -4.13 -17.50
CA ALA A 19 26.69 -5.23 -18.13
C ALA A 19 26.61 -6.45 -17.21
N ALA A 20 25.51 -7.19 -17.28
CA ALA A 20 25.23 -8.42 -16.53
C ALA A 20 24.56 -9.47 -17.45
N ASP A 21 24.69 -10.75 -17.09
CA ASP A 21 24.07 -11.86 -17.83
C ASP A 21 22.55 -11.75 -17.75
N ASP A 22 22.06 -11.33 -16.59
CA ASP A 22 20.65 -11.06 -16.33
C ASP A 22 20.44 -9.86 -15.39
N PHE A 23 19.26 -9.24 -15.47
CA PHE A 23 18.82 -8.22 -14.52
C PHE A 23 17.29 -8.06 -14.46
N ASN A 24 16.82 -7.55 -13.33
CA ASN A 24 15.52 -6.90 -13.22
C ASN A 24 15.67 -5.53 -12.55
N PHE A 25 14.96 -4.54 -13.08
CA PHE A 25 14.97 -3.17 -12.58
C PHE A 25 13.54 -2.69 -12.38
N SER A 26 13.24 -2.24 -11.16
CA SER A 26 11.91 -1.76 -10.79
C SER A 26 11.96 -0.36 -10.21
N ILE A 27 10.91 0.41 -10.52
CA ILE A 27 10.65 1.72 -9.94
C ILE A 27 9.24 1.67 -9.37
N ASN A 28 9.11 1.97 -8.08
CA ASN A 28 7.84 2.10 -7.39
C ASN A 28 7.72 3.53 -6.85
N GLY A 29 6.81 4.30 -7.41
CA GLY A 29 6.41 5.62 -6.93
C GLY A 29 5.11 5.53 -6.14
N SER A 30 4.96 6.37 -5.12
CA SER A 30 3.65 6.59 -4.51
C SER A 30 3.40 8.06 -4.17
N GLU A 31 2.14 8.45 -4.17
CA GLU A 31 1.61 9.63 -3.49
C GLU A 31 0.73 9.14 -2.34
N ASP A 32 1.16 9.40 -1.12
CA ASP A 32 0.47 8.97 0.09
C ASP A 32 -0.19 10.19 0.75
N LEU A 33 -1.42 10.02 1.24
CA LEU A 33 -2.09 10.94 2.16
C LEU A 33 -2.69 10.12 3.31
N LEU A 34 -2.34 10.48 4.54
CA LEU A 34 -2.65 9.70 5.73
C LEU A 34 -3.01 10.61 6.89
N THR A 35 -4.21 10.44 7.44
CA THR A 35 -4.69 11.18 8.62
C THR A 35 -5.07 10.20 9.72
N ARG A 36 -4.36 10.25 10.85
CA ARG A 36 -4.72 9.51 12.07
C ARG A 36 -5.46 10.41 13.03
N PHE A 37 -6.43 9.82 13.73
CA PHE A 37 -7.18 10.47 14.79
C PHE A 37 -7.28 9.54 15.99
N ALA A 38 -7.30 10.12 17.19
CA ALA A 38 -7.50 9.41 18.44
C ALA A 38 -8.17 10.34 19.45
N GLN A 39 -8.97 9.77 20.34
CA GLN A 39 -9.65 10.52 21.40
C GLN A 39 -10.48 11.71 20.87
N ASN A 40 -11.14 11.54 19.72
CA ASN A 40 -11.93 12.57 19.03
C ASN A 40 -11.10 13.73 18.41
N GLY A 41 -9.78 13.61 18.32
CA GLY A 41 -8.91 14.61 17.70
C GLY A 41 -7.97 14.02 16.67
N ILE A 42 -7.57 14.81 15.66
CA ILE A 42 -6.51 14.44 14.73
C ILE A 42 -5.18 14.43 15.50
N THR A 43 -4.40 13.37 15.34
CA THR A 43 -3.10 13.21 16.01
C THR A 43 -1.92 13.24 15.05
N GLN A 44 -2.14 12.88 13.79
CA GLN A 44 -1.10 12.88 12.78
C GLN A 44 -1.70 13.12 11.40
N HIS A 45 -0.98 13.90 10.60
CA HIS A 45 -1.20 14.03 9.18
C HIS A 45 0.13 13.88 8.43
N ILE A 46 0.14 13.02 7.42
CA ILE A 46 1.30 12.78 6.55
C ILE A 46 0.80 12.85 5.11
N SER A 47 1.47 13.69 4.30
CA SER A 47 1.29 13.73 2.86
C SER A 47 2.66 13.78 2.20
N GLY A 48 2.86 13.04 1.12
CA GLY A 48 4.12 13.09 0.41
C GLY A 48 4.27 12.05 -0.69
N ASN A 49 5.25 12.32 -1.55
CA ASN A 49 5.67 11.38 -2.57
C ASN A 49 6.77 10.47 -2.04
N LYS A 50 6.73 9.18 -2.40
CA LYS A 50 7.82 8.23 -2.16
C LYS A 50 8.29 7.66 -3.50
N LEU A 51 9.56 7.29 -3.52
CA LEU A 51 10.19 6.65 -4.67
C LEU A 51 11.12 5.56 -4.14
N ASN A 52 10.98 4.37 -4.70
CA ASN A 52 11.83 3.23 -4.43
C ASN A 52 12.29 2.65 -5.77
N VAL A 53 13.60 2.48 -5.91
CA VAL A 53 14.27 2.07 -7.14
C VAL A 53 15.11 0.86 -6.80
N ASN A 54 14.89 -0.28 -7.45
CA ASN A 54 15.66 -1.50 -7.19
C ASN A 54 16.27 -2.03 -8.48
N LEU A 55 17.50 -2.52 -8.37
CA LEU A 55 18.19 -3.26 -9.42
C LEU A 55 18.72 -4.56 -8.82
N ASN A 56 18.32 -5.68 -9.42
CA ASN A 56 18.94 -6.98 -9.20
C ASN A 56 19.68 -7.38 -10.48
N VAL A 57 20.87 -7.94 -10.34
CA VAL A 57 21.72 -8.41 -11.45
C VAL A 57 22.27 -9.80 -11.14
N ALA A 58 22.60 -10.55 -12.19
CA ALA A 58 23.27 -11.84 -12.07
C ALA A 58 24.50 -11.96 -13.00
N PHE A 59 25.54 -12.64 -12.50
CA PHE A 59 26.73 -13.05 -13.25
C PHE A 59 27.06 -14.50 -12.92
N ASP A 60 27.08 -15.40 -13.89
CA ASP A 60 27.34 -16.83 -13.65
C ASP A 60 26.49 -17.39 -12.48
N ASN A 61 25.18 -17.08 -12.49
CA ASN A 61 24.20 -17.38 -11.43
C ASN A 61 24.48 -16.74 -10.05
N LYS A 62 25.43 -15.81 -9.94
CA LYS A 62 25.69 -15.07 -8.70
C LYS A 62 24.84 -13.81 -8.66
N ASN A 63 23.95 -13.72 -7.68
CA ASN A 63 23.00 -12.62 -7.57
C ASN A 63 23.54 -11.46 -6.75
N GLY A 64 23.21 -10.24 -7.16
CA GLY A 64 23.49 -9.01 -6.41
C GLY A 64 22.37 -8.00 -6.57
N ALA A 65 22.10 -7.26 -5.50
CA ALA A 65 21.00 -6.31 -5.43
C ALA A 65 21.47 -4.97 -4.89
N ALA A 66 20.83 -3.89 -5.36
CA ALA A 66 20.94 -2.58 -4.77
C ALA A 66 19.60 -1.85 -4.87
N SER A 67 19.36 -0.95 -3.92
CA SER A 67 18.16 -0.12 -3.88
C SER A 67 18.49 1.34 -3.61
N GLY A 68 17.65 2.26 -4.10
CA GLY A 68 17.74 3.69 -3.86
C GLY A 68 16.39 4.39 -3.98
N ASN A 69 16.40 5.72 -3.96
CA ASN A 69 15.19 6.55 -4.01
C ASN A 69 15.33 7.76 -4.96
N ASN A 70 16.26 7.69 -5.92
CA ASN A 70 16.53 8.76 -6.88
C ASN A 70 16.87 8.17 -8.26
N LEU A 71 16.55 8.91 -9.33
CA LEU A 71 16.75 8.51 -10.72
C LEU A 71 17.75 9.39 -11.47
N ASP A 72 18.42 10.31 -10.79
CA ASP A 72 19.53 11.02 -11.42
C ASP A 72 20.62 10.02 -11.85
N GLU A 73 21.37 10.41 -12.89
CA GLU A 73 22.38 9.55 -13.51
C GLU A 73 23.46 9.09 -12.53
N GLY A 74 23.86 9.94 -11.57
CA GLY A 74 24.85 9.60 -10.56
C GLY A 74 24.34 8.49 -9.63
N SER A 75 23.10 8.62 -9.16
CA SER A 75 22.42 7.61 -8.35
C SER A 75 22.26 6.29 -9.10
N LEU A 76 21.89 6.32 -10.38
CA LEU A 76 21.77 5.10 -11.19
C LEU A 76 23.12 4.42 -11.44
N LYS A 77 24.19 5.19 -11.71
CA LYS A 77 25.56 4.63 -11.82
C LYS A 77 26.00 3.96 -10.52
N TYR A 78 25.72 4.59 -9.39
CA TYR A 78 26.02 4.03 -8.07
C TYR A 78 25.22 2.75 -7.80
N LEU A 79 23.93 2.73 -8.14
CA LEU A 79 23.05 1.57 -8.04
C LEU A 79 23.61 0.38 -8.83
N ILE A 80 23.97 0.61 -10.10
CA ILE A 80 24.58 -0.38 -11.00
C ILE A 80 25.88 -0.92 -10.41
N LYS A 81 26.82 -0.04 -10.05
CA LYS A 81 28.12 -0.42 -9.50
C LYS A 81 27.96 -1.29 -8.24
N THR A 82 27.04 -0.91 -7.36
CA THR A 82 26.78 -1.62 -6.10
C THR A 82 26.20 -3.00 -6.37
N ALA A 83 25.14 -3.11 -7.18
CA ALA A 83 24.50 -4.39 -7.49
C ALA A 83 25.50 -5.37 -8.16
N GLN A 84 26.27 -4.89 -9.15
CA GLN A 84 27.29 -5.70 -9.82
C GLN A 84 28.44 -6.11 -8.91
N GLY A 85 28.86 -5.20 -8.02
CA GLY A 85 29.89 -5.51 -7.01
C GLY A 85 29.45 -6.62 -6.07
N MET A 86 28.21 -6.56 -5.57
CA MET A 86 27.63 -7.58 -4.71
C MET A 86 27.52 -8.94 -5.42
N ALA A 87 27.04 -8.95 -6.67
CA ALA A 87 26.91 -10.18 -7.44
C ALA A 87 28.26 -10.90 -7.61
N LYS A 88 29.33 -10.17 -7.94
CA LYS A 88 30.67 -10.77 -8.13
C LYS A 88 31.27 -11.38 -6.86
N LEU A 89 30.90 -10.87 -5.69
CA LEU A 89 31.34 -11.38 -4.39
C LEU A 89 30.50 -12.58 -3.90
N ASN A 90 29.33 -12.80 -4.51
CA ASN A 90 28.42 -13.83 -4.07
C ASN A 90 28.79 -15.22 -4.61
N GLN A 91 28.21 -16.26 -4.02
CA GLN A 91 28.30 -17.62 -4.55
C GLN A 91 27.24 -17.86 -5.63
N PRO A 92 27.50 -18.78 -6.59
CA PRO A 92 26.49 -19.14 -7.59
C PRO A 92 25.26 -19.72 -6.91
N ASP A 93 24.08 -19.27 -7.35
CA ASP A 93 22.79 -19.76 -6.91
C ASP A 93 22.39 -21.01 -7.73
N PRO A 94 22.29 -22.21 -7.12
CA PRO A 94 21.89 -23.42 -7.83
C PRO A 94 20.42 -23.39 -8.28
N GLU A 95 19.60 -22.52 -7.69
CA GLU A 95 18.18 -22.36 -8.02
C GLU A 95 17.94 -21.12 -8.89
N PHE A 96 18.98 -20.58 -9.52
CA PHE A 96 18.86 -19.39 -10.37
C PHE A 96 17.82 -19.58 -11.47
N VAL A 97 16.84 -18.68 -11.50
CA VAL A 97 15.83 -18.58 -12.56
C VAL A 97 16.07 -17.29 -13.32
N GLY A 98 16.16 -17.41 -14.65
CA GLY A 98 16.30 -16.27 -15.54
C GLY A 98 15.09 -15.32 -15.46
N SER A 99 15.33 -14.05 -15.76
CA SER A 99 14.33 -13.00 -15.70
C SER A 99 13.21 -13.21 -16.72
N GLU A 100 12.06 -12.65 -16.38
CA GLU A 100 10.85 -12.77 -17.18
C GLU A 100 11.06 -12.27 -18.61
N SER A 101 10.53 -13.03 -19.57
CA SER A 101 10.63 -12.70 -20.99
C SER A 101 9.54 -11.74 -21.44
N ALA A 102 9.72 -11.11 -22.60
CA ALA A 102 8.69 -10.26 -23.18
C ALA A 102 7.39 -11.04 -23.41
N HIS A 103 6.29 -10.59 -22.82
CA HIS A 103 4.96 -11.12 -23.07
C HIS A 103 3.90 -10.03 -22.97
N LYS A 104 2.72 -10.29 -23.54
CA LYS A 104 1.61 -9.33 -23.52
C LYS A 104 1.00 -9.28 -22.13
N LEU A 105 0.98 -8.09 -21.54
CA LEU A 105 0.26 -7.84 -20.29
C LEU A 105 -1.24 -7.65 -20.56
N PRO A 106 -2.12 -8.12 -19.66
CA PRO A 106 -3.53 -7.80 -19.74
C PRO A 106 -3.76 -6.30 -19.51
N ASP A 107 -4.74 -5.74 -20.21
CA ASP A 107 -5.20 -4.38 -19.93
C ASP A 107 -5.96 -4.39 -18.59
N VAL A 108 -5.41 -3.71 -17.60
CA VAL A 108 -5.99 -3.59 -16.27
C VAL A 108 -6.35 -2.14 -15.96
N ASN A 109 -7.50 -1.94 -15.31
CA ASN A 109 -7.91 -0.63 -14.82
C ASN A 109 -7.88 -0.61 -13.29
N ASN A 110 -6.70 -0.34 -12.74
CA ASN A 110 -6.46 -0.30 -11.29
C ASN A 110 -6.47 1.12 -10.71
N TYR A 111 -6.61 2.14 -11.57
CA TYR A 111 -6.57 3.54 -11.17
C TYR A 111 -7.97 4.16 -11.15
N ALA A 112 -8.39 4.68 -9.99
CA ALA A 112 -9.65 5.40 -9.85
C ALA A 112 -9.41 6.89 -9.59
N LYS A 113 -9.91 7.74 -10.50
CA LYS A 113 -9.81 9.20 -10.40
C LYS A 113 -10.45 9.74 -9.11
N ASN A 114 -11.60 9.21 -8.72
CA ASN A 114 -12.27 9.64 -7.48
C ASN A 114 -11.42 9.40 -6.23
N THR A 115 -10.58 8.37 -6.23
CA THR A 115 -9.61 8.14 -5.16
C THR A 115 -8.43 9.07 -5.28
N ALA A 116 -7.81 9.16 -6.46
CA ALA A 116 -6.61 9.98 -6.67
C ALA A 116 -6.82 11.46 -6.31
N ASP A 117 -8.01 11.98 -6.62
CA ASP A 117 -8.36 13.39 -6.42
C ASP A 117 -8.85 13.71 -5.01
N LEU A 118 -8.91 12.72 -4.10
CA LEU A 118 -9.26 13.00 -2.71
C LEU A 118 -8.27 13.99 -2.09
N THR A 119 -8.85 15.05 -1.52
CA THR A 119 -8.12 16.11 -0.84
C THR A 119 -8.06 15.85 0.66
N VAL A 120 -7.15 16.55 1.35
CA VAL A 120 -7.05 16.47 2.80
C VAL A 120 -8.29 17.02 3.47
N GLU A 121 -8.86 18.10 2.96
CA GLU A 121 -10.05 18.77 3.48
C GLU A 121 -11.24 17.80 3.51
N LYS A 122 -11.47 17.08 2.41
CA LYS A 122 -12.55 16.08 2.34
C LYS A 122 -12.37 14.97 3.39
N ILE A 123 -11.14 14.51 3.59
CA ILE A 123 -10.82 13.48 4.59
C ILE A 123 -11.02 14.01 6.01
N VAL A 124 -10.64 15.26 6.27
CA VAL A 124 -10.84 15.91 7.57
C VAL A 124 -12.33 16.10 7.87
N ASP A 125 -13.12 16.55 6.90
CA ASP A 125 -14.58 16.71 7.04
C ASP A 125 -15.28 15.38 7.34
N ASP A 126 -14.85 14.31 6.68
CA ASP A 126 -15.38 12.97 6.94
C ASP A 126 -15.02 12.48 8.35
N ILE A 127 -13.77 12.69 8.79
CA ILE A 127 -13.35 12.37 10.16
C ILE A 127 -14.16 13.18 11.18
N LEU A 128 -14.38 14.48 10.93
CA LEU A 128 -15.18 15.33 11.81
C LEU A 128 -16.63 14.80 11.94
N THR A 129 -17.20 14.31 10.84
CA THR A 129 -18.52 13.68 10.85
C THR A 129 -18.54 12.43 11.75
N CYS A 130 -17.52 11.57 11.65
CA CYS A 130 -17.39 10.41 12.52
C CYS A 130 -17.21 10.80 14.00
N VAL A 131 -16.40 11.82 14.27
CA VAL A 131 -16.15 12.33 15.63
C VAL A 131 -17.44 12.84 16.26
N LYS A 132 -18.21 13.69 15.55
CA LYS A 132 -19.50 14.20 16.03
C LYS A 132 -20.48 13.07 16.36
N ASN A 133 -20.50 12.01 15.54
CA ASN A 133 -21.29 10.82 15.84
C ASN A 133 -20.86 10.16 17.16
N ALA A 134 -19.56 9.95 17.38
CA ALA A 134 -19.06 9.35 18.62
C ALA A 134 -19.35 10.22 19.86
N GLU A 135 -19.18 11.54 19.74
CA GLU A 135 -19.47 12.50 20.81
C GLU A 135 -20.95 12.48 21.21
N SER A 136 -21.87 12.35 20.24
CA SER A 136 -23.30 12.22 20.52
C SER A 136 -23.65 10.98 21.37
N LYS A 137 -22.80 9.95 21.35
CA LYS A 137 -22.93 8.74 22.19
C LYS A 137 -22.12 8.82 23.50
N GLY A 138 -21.41 9.92 23.73
CA GLY A 138 -20.46 10.07 24.84
C GLY A 138 -19.27 9.12 24.73
N ALA A 139 -18.89 8.74 23.50
CA ALA A 139 -17.82 7.80 23.21
C ALA A 139 -16.56 8.51 22.68
N LYS A 140 -15.45 7.78 22.70
CA LYS A 140 -14.17 8.19 22.10
C LYS A 140 -13.94 7.43 20.80
N LEU A 141 -13.50 8.13 19.78
CA LEU A 141 -13.21 7.61 18.45
C LEU A 141 -11.71 7.71 18.15
N SER A 142 -11.16 6.64 17.58
CA SER A 142 -9.79 6.59 17.07
C SER A 142 -9.77 5.85 15.74
N GLY A 143 -8.83 6.18 14.86
CA GLY A 143 -8.79 5.58 13.54
C GLY A 143 -7.80 6.22 12.58
N ILE A 144 -7.96 5.89 11.31
CA ILE A 144 -7.07 6.34 10.23
C ILE A 144 -7.82 6.36 8.90
N SER A 145 -7.62 7.43 8.12
CA SER A 145 -8.00 7.53 6.71
C SER A 145 -6.73 7.60 5.86
N GLN A 146 -6.68 6.84 4.78
CA GLN A 146 -5.50 6.76 3.90
C GLN A 146 -5.92 6.76 2.44
N LYS A 147 -5.22 7.55 1.63
CA LYS A 147 -5.23 7.49 0.17
C LYS A 147 -3.82 7.13 -0.28
N HIS A 148 -3.72 6.21 -1.22
CA HIS A 148 -2.50 5.90 -1.92
C HIS A 148 -2.75 5.91 -3.43
N VAL A 149 -1.84 6.56 -4.16
CA VAL A 149 -1.71 6.41 -5.62
C VAL A 149 -0.35 5.79 -5.88
N TYR A 150 -0.30 4.69 -6.61
CA TYR A 150 0.93 3.97 -6.93
C TYR A 150 1.21 4.00 -8.42
N ASP A 151 2.48 4.16 -8.77
CA ASP A 151 3.02 3.95 -10.10
C ASP A 151 4.12 2.89 -10.02
N THR A 152 3.98 1.79 -10.74
CA THR A 152 4.97 0.70 -10.78
C THR A 152 5.48 0.54 -12.20
N PHE A 153 6.80 0.50 -12.35
CA PHE A 153 7.48 0.21 -13.61
C PHE A 153 8.51 -0.89 -13.40
N LEU A 154 8.55 -1.89 -14.29
CA LEU A 154 9.47 -3.02 -14.19
C LEU A 154 10.02 -3.34 -15.59
N ILE A 155 11.32 -3.53 -15.69
CA ILE A 155 11.98 -4.10 -16.87
C ILE A 155 12.92 -5.22 -16.50
N THR A 156 13.13 -6.13 -17.45
CA THR A 156 14.11 -7.21 -17.32
C THR A 156 15.09 -7.23 -18.49
N LYS A 157 16.18 -8.00 -18.34
CA LYS A 157 17.10 -8.30 -19.42
C LYS A 157 16.42 -9.03 -20.58
N ASN A 158 15.53 -9.98 -20.26
CA ASN A 158 14.86 -10.84 -21.24
C ASN A 158 13.64 -10.20 -21.92
N GLY A 159 13.46 -8.89 -21.75
CA GLY A 159 12.56 -8.08 -22.56
C GLY A 159 11.19 -7.81 -21.94
N PHE A 160 10.91 -8.28 -20.72
CA PHE A 160 9.72 -7.83 -19.99
C PHE A 160 9.80 -6.30 -19.78
N GLU A 161 8.69 -5.62 -20.04
CA GLU A 161 8.48 -4.22 -19.69
C GLU A 161 7.00 -4.03 -19.29
N GLY A 162 6.78 -3.57 -18.06
CA GLY A 162 5.45 -3.35 -17.53
C GLY A 162 5.34 -2.01 -16.82
N PHE A 163 4.20 -1.35 -17.00
CA PHE A 163 3.79 -0.19 -16.21
C PHE A 163 2.36 -0.42 -15.72
N ASP A 164 2.14 -0.28 -14.41
CA ASP A 164 0.81 -0.27 -13.81
C ASP A 164 0.64 0.98 -12.96
N ARG A 165 -0.61 1.41 -12.85
CA ARG A 165 -1.00 2.49 -11.97
C ARG A 165 -2.23 2.08 -11.18
N SER A 166 -2.17 2.24 -9.87
CA SER A 166 -3.24 1.82 -8.98
C SER A 166 -3.58 2.85 -7.91
N THR A 167 -4.80 2.78 -7.39
CA THR A 167 -5.25 3.61 -6.28
C THR A 167 -5.89 2.76 -5.19
N ASN A 168 -5.73 3.19 -3.94
CA ASN A 168 -6.43 2.60 -2.82
C ASN A 168 -6.83 3.69 -1.81
N PHE A 169 -8.08 3.65 -1.37
CA PHE A 169 -8.55 4.37 -0.21
C PHE A 169 -8.91 3.38 0.89
N SER A 170 -8.46 3.64 2.11
CA SER A 170 -8.87 2.90 3.29
C SER A 170 -9.29 3.82 4.41
N HIS A 171 -10.30 3.39 5.17
CA HIS A 171 -10.72 4.04 6.39
C HIS A 171 -10.97 2.99 7.46
N SER A 172 -10.56 3.29 8.69
CA SER A 172 -10.97 2.54 9.85
C SER A 172 -11.24 3.45 11.03
N MET A 173 -12.17 3.02 11.88
CA MET A 173 -12.49 3.69 13.12
C MET A 173 -12.91 2.70 14.19
N THR A 174 -12.46 2.97 15.41
CA THR A 174 -12.75 2.25 16.63
C THR A 174 -13.46 3.21 17.58
N MET A 175 -14.61 2.79 18.10
CA MET A 175 -15.40 3.56 19.08
C MET A 175 -15.38 2.87 20.43
N LYS A 176 -15.20 3.66 21.49
CA LYS A 176 -15.03 3.16 22.87
C LYS A 176 -15.80 3.98 23.89
N LYS A 177 -16.46 3.31 24.84
CA LYS A 177 -17.04 3.89 26.07
C LYS A 177 -17.14 2.80 27.14
N GLU A 178 -16.65 3.06 28.36
CA GLU A 178 -16.95 2.25 29.56
C GLU A 178 -16.89 0.72 29.35
N GLY A 179 -15.80 0.22 28.77
CA GLY A 179 -15.60 -1.22 28.53
C GLY A 179 -16.20 -1.77 27.23
N VAL A 180 -17.07 -1.00 26.57
CA VAL A 180 -17.55 -1.28 25.20
C VAL A 180 -16.54 -0.75 24.19
N GLU A 181 -16.12 -1.61 23.27
CA GLU A 181 -15.20 -1.25 22.18
C GLU A 181 -15.55 -2.04 20.91
N THR A 182 -15.65 -1.34 19.77
CA THR A 182 -15.85 -1.98 18.47
C THR A 182 -15.14 -1.23 17.35
N LYS A 183 -14.83 -1.93 16.26
CA LYS A 183 -14.08 -1.40 15.12
C LYS A 183 -14.77 -1.76 13.81
N VAL A 184 -14.76 -0.80 12.88
CA VAL A 184 -15.05 -1.04 11.46
C VAL A 184 -13.86 -0.60 10.62
N SER A 185 -13.65 -1.29 9.51
CA SER A 185 -12.63 -0.96 8.52
C SER A 185 -13.11 -1.31 7.12
N ARG A 186 -12.76 -0.48 6.14
CA ARG A 186 -13.05 -0.75 4.73
C ARG A 186 -11.94 -0.19 3.85
N SER A 187 -11.62 -0.94 2.79
CA SER A 187 -10.72 -0.51 1.72
C SER A 187 -11.45 -0.61 0.38
N VAL A 188 -11.23 0.37 -0.49
CA VAL A 188 -11.75 0.36 -1.87
C VAL A 188 -10.68 0.90 -2.81
N LYS A 189 -10.67 0.37 -4.03
CA LYS A 189 -9.88 0.95 -5.13
C LYS A 189 -10.40 2.33 -5.51
N ASP A 190 -11.72 2.44 -5.67
CA ASP A 190 -12.43 3.64 -6.11
C ASP A 190 -13.30 4.20 -4.96
N HIS A 191 -12.99 5.42 -4.52
CA HIS A 191 -13.71 6.11 -3.46
C HIS A 191 -15.19 6.35 -3.79
N ALA A 192 -15.61 6.32 -5.06
CA ALA A 192 -17.04 6.36 -5.42
C ALA A 192 -17.83 5.17 -4.83
N ASN A 193 -17.16 4.05 -4.54
CA ASN A 193 -17.76 2.87 -3.90
C ASN A 193 -17.67 2.90 -2.36
N PHE A 194 -17.13 3.97 -1.79
CA PHE A 194 -17.02 4.19 -0.35
C PHE A 194 -18.18 5.04 0.16
N SER A 195 -18.70 4.71 1.34
CA SER A 195 -19.73 5.51 2.01
C SER A 195 -19.41 5.61 3.48
N MET A 196 -19.07 6.83 3.92
CA MET A 196 -18.78 7.09 5.34
C MET A 196 -20.02 6.85 6.21
N THR A 197 -21.20 7.28 5.74
CA THR A 197 -22.49 7.06 6.41
C THR A 197 -22.73 5.58 6.70
N LYS A 198 -22.57 4.70 5.71
CA LYS A 198 -22.75 3.25 5.92
C LYS A 198 -21.77 2.68 6.94
N MET A 199 -20.53 3.20 6.99
CA MET A 199 -19.58 2.79 8.02
C MET A 199 -19.96 3.26 9.42
N ILE A 200 -20.47 4.50 9.55
CA ILE A 200 -20.98 5.03 10.82
C ILE A 200 -22.18 4.20 11.31
N GLU A 201 -23.13 3.90 10.43
CA GLU A 201 -24.29 3.04 10.74
C GLU A 201 -23.85 1.66 11.23
N GLN A 202 -22.89 1.03 10.53
CA GLN A 202 -22.35 -0.27 10.91
C GLN A 202 -21.60 -0.21 12.25
N LEU A 203 -20.86 0.86 12.52
CA LEU A 203 -20.16 1.07 13.78
C LEU A 203 -21.16 1.23 14.94
N ASN A 204 -22.18 2.08 14.76
CA ASN A 204 -23.22 2.32 15.75
C ASN A 204 -23.99 1.03 16.07
N SER A 205 -24.43 0.29 15.04
CA SER A 205 -25.12 -0.99 15.22
C SER A 205 -24.29 -1.99 16.04
N GLN A 206 -23.00 -2.12 15.76
CA GLN A 206 -22.13 -2.98 16.54
C GLN A 206 -21.94 -2.50 17.96
N PHE A 207 -21.73 -1.20 18.14
CA PHE A 207 -21.50 -0.62 19.45
C PHE A 207 -22.73 -0.78 20.35
N ASP A 208 -23.92 -0.51 19.82
CA ASP A 208 -25.17 -0.64 20.57
C ASP A 208 -25.48 -2.10 20.93
N SER A 209 -25.06 -3.06 20.09
CA SER A 209 -25.20 -4.50 20.37
C SER A 209 -24.32 -5.01 21.54
N LEU A 210 -23.29 -4.24 21.93
CA LEU A 210 -22.32 -4.62 22.96
C LEU A 210 -22.66 -4.09 24.36
N ASN A 211 -23.78 -3.39 24.53
CA ASN A 211 -24.15 -2.76 25.81
C ASN A 211 -24.53 -3.76 26.93
N ASN A 212 -24.73 -5.05 26.62
CA ASN A 212 -25.10 -6.06 27.61
C ASN A 212 -24.42 -7.41 27.32
N PRO A 213 -23.09 -7.53 27.48
CA PRO A 213 -22.39 -8.78 27.27
C PRO A 213 -22.82 -9.79 28.35
N VAL A 214 -23.26 -10.97 27.92
CA VAL A 214 -23.60 -12.07 28.81
C VAL A 214 -22.46 -13.08 28.82
N GLN A 215 -22.11 -13.59 30.00
CA GLN A 215 -21.12 -14.64 30.13
C GLN A 215 -21.62 -15.92 29.46
N ILE A 216 -20.76 -16.53 28.64
CA ILE A 216 -21.01 -17.84 28.02
C ILE A 216 -20.15 -18.88 28.73
N GLU A 217 -20.69 -20.07 28.97
CA GLU A 217 -19.94 -21.17 29.57
C GLU A 217 -18.80 -21.64 28.66
N LYS A 218 -17.71 -22.10 29.28
CA LYS A 218 -16.59 -22.69 28.53
C LYS A 218 -17.05 -23.98 27.84
N GLY A 219 -16.73 -24.13 26.56
CA GLY A 219 -17.11 -25.34 25.81
C GLY A 219 -16.75 -25.25 24.33
N LYS A 220 -17.10 -26.31 23.60
CA LYS A 220 -17.02 -26.30 22.13
C LYS A 220 -18.23 -25.53 21.61
N ILE A 221 -17.98 -24.36 21.03
CA ILE A 221 -19.02 -23.47 20.53
C ILE A 221 -18.85 -23.33 19.03
N PRO A 222 -19.87 -23.63 18.21
CA PRO A 222 -19.84 -23.29 16.80
C PRO A 222 -19.86 -21.76 16.67
N VAL A 223 -18.88 -21.20 15.97
CA VAL A 223 -18.75 -19.76 15.76
C VAL A 223 -19.03 -19.40 14.31
N ILE A 224 -19.77 -18.31 14.11
CA ILE A 224 -19.91 -17.67 12.80
C ILE A 224 -19.01 -16.44 12.82
N LEU A 225 -17.93 -16.50 12.04
CA LEU A 225 -16.98 -15.40 11.94
C LEU A 225 -17.36 -14.49 10.77
N ARG A 226 -17.40 -13.19 11.04
CA ARG A 226 -17.50 -12.17 9.97
C ARG A 226 -16.23 -12.24 9.10
N PRO A 227 -16.28 -11.87 7.82
CA PRO A 227 -15.13 -11.98 6.91
C PRO A 227 -13.82 -11.39 7.47
N ALA A 228 -13.89 -10.21 8.10
CA ALA A 228 -12.73 -9.58 8.72
C ALA A 228 -12.12 -10.38 9.88
N ALA A 229 -12.92 -11.13 10.64
CA ALA A 229 -12.43 -11.99 11.72
C ALA A 229 -11.77 -13.26 11.17
N VAL A 230 -12.28 -13.81 10.06
CA VAL A 230 -11.64 -14.95 9.36
C VAL A 230 -10.26 -14.54 8.84
N LEU A 231 -10.15 -13.38 8.20
CA LEU A 231 -8.88 -12.89 7.66
C LEU A 231 -7.79 -12.66 8.72
N ASN A 232 -8.16 -12.38 9.97
CA ASN A 232 -7.18 -12.26 11.07
C ASN A 232 -6.86 -13.61 11.73
N TRP A 233 -7.65 -14.64 11.46
CA TRP A 233 -7.46 -15.97 12.01
C TRP A 233 -6.53 -16.82 11.13
N LEU A 234 -6.64 -16.66 9.80
CA LEU A 234 -5.74 -17.25 8.81
C LEU A 234 -4.35 -16.64 8.89
#